data_AF-A0A8S9ZWQ7-F1
#
_entry.id   AF-A0A8S9ZWQ7-F1
#
_cell.length_a   1.000
_cell.length_b   1.000
_cell.length_c   1.000
_cell.angle_alpha   90.00
_cell.angle_beta   90.00
_cell.angle_gamma   90.00
#
_symmetry.space_group_name_H-M   'P 1'
#
loop_
_entity.id
_entity.type
_entity.pdbx_description
1 polymer ?
#
loop_
_entity_poly.entity_id
_entity_poly.type
_entity_poly.pdbx_seq_one_letter_code
_entity_poly.pdbx_strand_id
1 'polypeptide(L)'
;MIQFPNETLLNIFKFLDFYKLILIQKTNRHFCSIIKKYELELAKNFNKMPAVNLIADILELPLKRLNNNINISDVQHNKLSKAFNGITIRLTNWGQKGKTYQVIGITHLSSQTLKFKFKAKKSSYTNERTVSQHFFTQYHKHLLYPFLPCIHVSHHLPTMYFPPEICEIF
;
A
#
# COMPACT_ATOMS: atom_id res chain seq x y z
N MET A 1 34.16 16.11 15.95
CA MET A 1 32.76 16.03 15.46
C MET A 1 31.88 15.66 16.62
N ILE A 2 31.03 16.59 17.08
CA ILE A 2 30.17 16.38 18.25
C ILE A 2 29.03 15.44 17.84
N GLN A 3 28.97 14.27 18.45
CA GLN A 3 27.98 13.25 18.15
C GLN A 3 26.81 13.47 19.11
N PHE A 4 25.76 14.15 18.63
CA PHE A 4 24.56 14.38 19.43
C PHE A 4 23.70 13.11 19.48
N PRO A 5 23.08 12.79 20.64
CA PRO A 5 22.16 11.67 20.76
C PRO A 5 20.98 11.82 19.78
N ASN A 6 20.56 10.72 19.15
CA ASN A 6 19.49 10.68 18.14
C ASN A 6 18.16 11.33 18.62
N GLU A 7 17.86 11.28 19.91
CA GLU A 7 16.67 11.93 20.50
C GLU A 7 16.72 13.46 20.42
N THR A 8 17.90 14.06 20.60
CA THR A 8 18.10 15.51 20.50
C THR A 8 17.88 16.00 19.07
N LEU A 9 18.36 15.25 18.07
CA LEU A 9 18.13 15.55 16.65
C LEU A 9 16.64 15.47 16.29
N LEU A 10 15.94 14.45 16.79
CA LEU A 10 14.50 14.28 16.59
C LEU A 10 13.69 15.46 17.17
N ASN A 11 14.07 15.95 18.34
CA ASN A 11 13.44 17.12 18.97
C ASN A 11 13.74 18.42 18.22
N ILE A 12 14.96 18.57 17.68
CA ILE A 12 15.33 19.74 16.86
C ILE A 12 14.51 19.77 15.55
N PHE A 13 14.32 18.63 14.88
CA PHE A 13 13.54 18.58 13.64
C PHE A 13 12.04 18.80 13.85
N LYS A 14 11.49 18.44 15.02
CA LYS A 14 10.11 18.78 15.39
C LYS A 14 9.91 20.28 15.66
N PHE A 15 10.96 20.99 16.10
CA PHE A 15 10.91 22.41 16.47
C PHE A 15 11.17 23.36 15.29
N LEU A 16 11.71 22.85 14.18
CA LEU A 16 11.97 23.63 12.97
C LEU A 16 10.76 23.58 12.06
N ASP A 17 10.06 24.72 11.92
CA ASP A 17 8.97 24.91 10.95
C ASP A 17 9.35 24.37 9.56
N PHE A 18 8.41 23.70 8.91
CA PHE A 18 8.57 23.05 7.61
C PHE A 18 9.16 23.99 6.54
N TYR A 19 8.84 25.30 6.61
CA TYR A 19 9.38 26.35 5.74
C TYR A 19 10.88 26.63 5.93
N LYS A 20 11.41 26.53 7.15
CA LYS A 20 12.86 26.70 7.42
C LYS A 20 13.66 25.50 6.92
N LEU A 21 13.11 24.30 7.01
CA LEU A 21 13.74 23.07 6.50
C LEU A 21 13.92 23.12 4.98
N ILE A 22 12.91 23.62 4.24
CA ILE A 22 12.96 23.80 2.78
C ILE A 22 14.06 24.78 2.35
N LEU A 23 14.28 25.85 3.11
CA LEU A 23 15.32 26.87 2.83
C LEU A 23 16.74 26.33 3.06
N ILE A 24 16.94 25.50 4.08
CA ILE A 24 18.25 24.89 4.42
C ILE A 24 18.59 23.75 3.46
N GLN A 25 17.59 23.03 2.94
CA GLN A 25 17.77 21.95 1.97
C GLN A 25 18.38 22.44 0.64
N LYS A 26 18.15 23.70 0.25
CA LYS A 26 18.72 24.29 -0.99
C LYS A 26 20.21 24.64 -0.88
N THR A 27 20.75 24.80 0.33
CA THR A 27 22.09 25.38 0.52
C THR A 27 23.11 24.42 1.10
N ASN A 28 22.69 23.29 1.69
CA ASN A 28 23.61 22.42 2.42
C ASN A 28 23.50 20.93 2.06
N ARG A 29 24.48 20.43 1.31
CA ARG A 29 24.61 19.02 0.89
C ARG A 29 24.64 18.05 2.08
N HIS A 30 25.21 18.46 3.22
CA HIS A 30 25.21 17.64 4.44
C HIS A 30 23.82 17.52 5.05
N PHE A 31 23.00 18.57 4.96
CA PHE A 31 21.63 18.56 5.45
C PHE A 31 20.73 17.63 4.64
N CYS A 32 20.87 17.62 3.31
CA CYS A 32 20.18 16.65 2.45
C CYS A 32 20.55 15.19 2.79
N SER A 33 21.83 14.93 3.12
CA SER A 33 22.28 13.60 3.56
C SER A 33 21.66 13.20 4.91
N ILE A 34 21.55 14.14 5.85
CA ILE A 34 20.91 13.93 7.16
C ILE A 34 19.41 13.67 7.01
N ILE A 35 18.70 14.46 6.18
CA ILE A 35 17.28 14.23 5.88
C ILE A 35 17.08 12.84 5.26
N LYS A 36 17.89 12.48 4.26
CA LYS A 36 17.79 11.17 3.62
C LYS A 36 18.08 10.02 4.58
N LYS A 37 19.03 10.21 5.50
CA LYS A 37 19.34 9.25 6.58
C LYS A 37 18.16 9.13 7.56
N TYR A 38 17.53 10.25 7.92
CA TYR A 38 16.35 10.31 8.78
C TYR A 38 15.12 9.66 8.12
N GLU A 39 14.85 9.93 6.85
CA GLU A 39 13.82 9.25 6.05
C GLU A 39 14.07 7.73 5.97
N LEU A 40 15.33 7.32 5.79
CA LEU A 40 15.74 5.91 5.82
C LEU A 40 15.55 5.27 7.21
N GLU A 41 15.76 6.02 8.29
CA GLU A 41 15.60 5.55 9.67
C GLU A 41 14.12 5.47 10.07
N LEU A 42 13.30 6.44 9.64
CA LEU A 42 11.85 6.38 9.68
C LEU A 42 11.32 5.18 8.90
N ALA A 43 11.76 4.99 7.66
CA ALA A 43 11.36 3.85 6.81
C ALA A 43 11.80 2.49 7.38
N LYS A 44 12.85 2.45 8.22
CA LYS A 44 13.25 1.26 8.98
C LYS A 44 12.36 0.99 10.19
N ASN A 45 11.75 2.04 10.76
CA ASN A 45 10.91 1.98 11.96
C ASN A 45 9.40 1.93 11.67
N PHE A 46 8.96 2.03 10.41
CA PHE A 46 7.59 1.69 10.06
C PHE A 46 7.42 0.16 10.13
N ASN A 47 6.70 -0.28 11.15
CA ASN A 47 6.28 -1.67 11.28
C ASN A 47 5.45 -2.04 10.04
N LYS A 48 6.02 -2.90 9.20
CA LYS A 48 5.32 -3.45 8.04
C LYS A 48 3.98 -4.03 8.49
N MET A 49 2.90 -3.55 7.88
CA MET A 49 1.56 -3.96 8.26
C MET A 49 0.87 -4.64 7.08
N PRO A 50 0.34 -5.86 7.24
CA PRO A 50 -0.52 -6.47 6.23
C PRO A 50 -1.73 -5.57 5.94
N ALA A 51 -2.05 -5.34 4.66
CA ALA A 51 -3.16 -4.47 4.30
C ALA A 51 -4.52 -4.96 4.85
N VAL A 52 -4.69 -6.27 5.03
CA VAL A 52 -5.87 -6.85 5.68
C VAL A 52 -6.04 -6.34 7.11
N ASN A 53 -4.95 -6.14 7.86
CA ASN A 53 -5.00 -5.64 9.23
C ASN A 53 -5.50 -4.19 9.25
N LEU A 54 -4.99 -3.35 8.35
CA LEU A 54 -5.49 -1.98 8.22
C LEU A 54 -6.98 -1.93 7.91
N ILE A 55 -7.47 -2.82 7.03
CA ILE A 55 -8.91 -2.93 6.74
C ILE A 55 -9.69 -3.34 8.00
N ALA A 56 -9.20 -4.32 8.75
CA ALA A 56 -9.82 -4.77 10.00
C ALA A 56 -9.93 -3.61 11.01
N ASP A 57 -8.85 -2.85 11.17
CA ASP A 57 -8.78 -1.72 12.09
C ASP A 57 -9.75 -0.59 11.68
N ILE A 58 -9.80 -0.23 10.39
CA ILE A 58 -10.70 0.83 9.89
C ILE A 58 -12.17 0.43 9.97
N LEU A 59 -12.46 -0.86 9.75
CA LEU A 59 -13.82 -1.39 9.84
C LEU A 59 -14.23 -1.72 11.28
N GLU A 60 -13.29 -1.67 12.23
CA GLU A 60 -13.49 -2.05 13.63
C GLU A 60 -14.03 -3.49 13.75
N LEU A 61 -13.50 -4.40 12.93
CA LEU A 61 -13.91 -5.80 12.85
C LEU A 61 -12.74 -6.73 13.15
N PRO A 62 -12.97 -7.87 13.84
CA PRO A 62 -11.92 -8.87 13.99
C PRO A 62 -11.59 -9.50 12.63
N LEU A 63 -10.31 -9.80 12.39
CA LEU A 63 -9.81 -10.38 11.12
C LEU A 63 -10.64 -11.56 10.60
N LYS A 64 -11.09 -12.46 11.51
CA LYS A 64 -11.92 -13.62 11.15
C LYS A 64 -13.24 -13.24 10.48
N ARG A 65 -13.82 -12.06 10.79
CA ARG A 65 -15.07 -11.59 10.17
C ARG A 65 -14.88 -11.17 8.73
N LEU A 66 -13.68 -10.76 8.33
CA LEU A 66 -13.41 -10.29 6.97
C LEU A 66 -13.45 -11.41 5.91
N ASN A 67 -13.34 -12.68 6.32
CA ASN A 67 -13.43 -13.84 5.41
C ASN A 67 -14.88 -14.05 4.93
N ASN A 68 -15.85 -13.60 5.71
CA ASN A 68 -17.25 -13.70 5.35
C ASN A 68 -17.67 -12.54 4.43
N ASN A 69 -18.82 -12.71 3.79
CA ASN A 69 -19.43 -11.61 3.04
C ASN A 69 -19.85 -10.49 4.01
N ILE A 70 -19.06 -9.42 4.05
CA ILE A 70 -19.33 -8.22 4.82
C ILE A 70 -19.91 -7.15 3.92
N ASN A 71 -20.97 -6.48 4.37
CA ASN A 71 -21.50 -5.33 3.68
C ASN A 71 -20.71 -4.08 4.10
N ILE A 72 -19.93 -3.51 3.19
CA ILE A 72 -19.14 -2.30 3.44
C ILE A 72 -20.01 -1.11 3.00
N SER A 73 -20.43 -0.28 3.95
CA SER A 73 -21.19 0.93 3.65
C SER A 73 -20.33 1.99 2.95
N ASP A 74 -20.96 2.94 2.27
CA ASP A 74 -20.23 4.05 1.60
C ASP A 74 -19.38 4.86 2.59
N VAL A 75 -19.83 5.02 3.83
CA VAL A 75 -19.06 5.70 4.88
C VAL A 75 -17.79 4.92 5.22
N GLN A 76 -17.89 3.60 5.37
CA GLN A 76 -16.74 2.73 5.62
C GLN A 76 -15.79 2.69 4.41
N HIS A 77 -16.34 2.60 3.20
CA HIS A 77 -15.56 2.66 1.96
C HIS A 77 -14.79 3.98 1.85
N ASN A 78 -15.42 5.11 2.18
CA ASN A 78 -14.76 6.42 2.20
C ASN A 78 -13.61 6.48 3.22
N LYS A 79 -13.76 5.86 4.40
CA LYS A 79 -12.66 5.73 5.37
C LYS A 79 -11.51 4.90 4.80
N LEU A 80 -11.81 3.75 4.19
CA LEU A 80 -10.84 2.88 3.53
C LEU A 80 -10.11 3.62 2.41
N SER A 81 -10.84 4.28 1.51
CA SER A 81 -10.27 5.03 0.39
C SER A 81 -9.32 6.12 0.87
N LYS A 82 -9.69 6.88 1.91
CA LYS A 82 -8.83 7.91 2.50
C LYS A 82 -7.56 7.33 3.12
N ALA A 83 -7.69 6.22 3.84
CA ALA A 83 -6.55 5.59 4.49
C ALA A 83 -5.56 5.02 3.47
N PHE A 84 -6.03 4.40 2.40
CA PHE A 84 -5.17 3.73 1.43
C PHE A 84 -4.58 4.66 0.37
N ASN A 85 -5.26 5.76 0.03
CA ASN A 85 -4.79 6.67 -1.01
C ASN A 85 -3.42 7.28 -0.67
N GLY A 86 -2.45 7.17 -1.58
CA GLY A 86 -1.10 7.71 -1.43
C GLY A 86 -0.13 6.83 -0.62
N ILE A 87 -0.61 5.75 0.00
CA ILE A 87 0.25 4.80 0.70
C ILE A 87 1.07 3.97 -0.31
N THR A 88 2.29 3.60 0.09
CA THR A 88 3.14 2.68 -0.67
C THR A 88 2.99 1.25 -0.14
N ILE A 89 2.79 0.29 -1.06
CA ILE A 89 2.67 -1.13 -0.72
C ILE A 89 3.72 -1.98 -1.44
N ARG A 90 4.05 -3.14 -0.86
CA ARG A 90 4.78 -4.25 -1.52
C ARG A 90 3.89 -5.47 -1.57
N LEU A 91 4.14 -6.29 -2.58
CA LEU A 91 3.54 -7.60 -2.68
C LEU A 91 4.32 -8.65 -1.86
N THR A 92 3.64 -9.42 -1.02
CA THR A 92 4.23 -10.49 -0.22
C THR A 92 4.50 -11.74 -1.06
N ASN A 93 5.71 -12.32 -0.99
CA ASN A 93 6.07 -13.66 -1.49
C ASN A 93 5.71 -14.01 -2.96
N TRP A 94 5.71 -13.05 -3.89
CA TRP A 94 5.39 -13.32 -5.31
C TRP A 94 6.49 -13.05 -6.33
N GLY A 95 7.73 -13.38 -5.99
CA GLY A 95 8.85 -13.33 -6.93
C GLY A 95 9.26 -11.92 -7.37
N GLN A 96 8.44 -10.89 -7.15
CA GLN A 96 8.74 -9.48 -7.42
C GLN A 96 9.44 -8.84 -6.21
N LYS A 97 10.58 -9.43 -5.80
CA LYS A 97 11.37 -8.94 -4.67
C LYS A 97 11.72 -7.46 -4.90
N GLY A 98 11.34 -6.62 -3.93
CA GLY A 98 11.71 -5.20 -3.90
C GLY A 98 10.85 -4.25 -4.73
N LYS A 99 9.80 -4.71 -5.43
CA LYS A 99 8.88 -3.80 -6.10
C LYS A 99 7.84 -3.24 -5.13
N THR A 100 7.70 -1.92 -5.18
CA THR A 100 6.69 -1.16 -4.45
C THR A 100 5.75 -0.48 -5.42
N TYR A 101 4.50 -0.28 -4.98
CA TYR A 101 3.46 0.36 -5.76
C TYR A 101 2.82 1.47 -4.93
N GLN A 102 2.51 2.59 -5.57
CA GLN A 102 1.69 3.62 -4.94
C GLN A 102 0.21 3.31 -5.15
N VAL A 103 -0.52 3.33 -4.05
CA VAL A 103 -1.96 3.11 -4.05
C VAL A 103 -2.65 4.40 -4.45
N ILE A 104 -3.57 4.30 -5.41
CA ILE A 104 -4.42 5.42 -5.86
C ILE A 104 -5.86 5.28 -5.37
N GLY A 105 -6.21 4.14 -4.77
CA GLY A 105 -7.50 3.97 -4.13
C GLY A 105 -7.85 2.52 -3.84
N ILE A 106 -9.09 2.33 -3.42
CA ILE A 106 -9.71 1.02 -3.19
C ILE A 106 -10.95 0.91 -4.07
N THR A 107 -11.18 -0.27 -4.64
CA THR A 107 -12.34 -0.52 -5.49
C THR A 107 -13.64 -0.62 -4.68
N HIS A 108 -14.78 -0.29 -5.28
CA HIS A 108 -16.08 -0.59 -4.64
C HIS A 108 -16.44 -2.08 -4.74
N LEU A 109 -15.96 -2.75 -5.79
CA LEU A 109 -16.20 -4.17 -6.01
C LEU A 109 -15.18 -5.04 -5.28
N SER A 110 -15.64 -6.19 -4.81
CA SER A 110 -14.82 -7.23 -4.17
C SER A 110 -13.87 -7.93 -5.16
N SER A 111 -12.87 -8.64 -4.66
CA SER A 111 -12.01 -9.49 -5.50
C SER A 111 -12.80 -10.56 -6.27
N GLN A 112 -13.91 -11.04 -5.72
CA GLN A 112 -14.78 -12.04 -6.36
C GLN A 112 -15.56 -11.47 -7.54
N THR A 113 -15.97 -10.19 -7.49
CA THR A 113 -16.85 -9.58 -8.50
C THR A 113 -16.14 -8.59 -9.44
N LEU A 114 -15.03 -8.00 -9.02
CA LEU A 114 -14.25 -7.06 -9.82
C LEU A 114 -13.65 -7.77 -11.03
N LYS A 115 -14.14 -7.43 -12.21
CA LYS A 115 -13.65 -7.92 -13.50
C LYS A 115 -12.61 -6.99 -14.09
N PHE A 116 -11.66 -7.56 -14.81
CA PHE A 116 -10.70 -6.80 -15.60
C PHE A 116 -10.33 -7.57 -16.87
N LYS A 117 -9.87 -6.81 -17.87
CA LYS A 117 -9.36 -7.34 -19.13
C LYS A 117 -7.96 -7.88 -18.92
N PHE A 118 -7.77 -9.17 -19.15
CA PHE A 118 -6.47 -9.83 -19.13
C PHE A 118 -6.06 -10.23 -20.55
N LYS A 119 -4.88 -9.79 -20.97
CA LYS A 119 -4.24 -10.24 -22.20
C LYS A 119 -2.99 -11.05 -21.86
N ALA A 120 -2.97 -12.32 -22.23
CA ALA A 120 -1.77 -13.14 -22.05
C ALA A 120 -0.65 -12.64 -22.97
N LYS A 121 0.60 -12.69 -22.52
CA LYS A 121 1.77 -12.15 -23.27
C LYS A 121 1.89 -12.68 -24.71
N LYS A 122 1.44 -13.91 -24.96
CA LYS A 122 1.54 -14.59 -26.26
C LYS A 122 0.21 -14.69 -27.02
N SER A 123 -0.88 -14.12 -26.49
CA SER A 123 -2.21 -14.20 -27.10
C SER A 123 -2.67 -12.84 -27.60
N SER A 124 -3.26 -12.80 -28.79
CA SER A 124 -3.98 -11.64 -29.30
C SER A 124 -5.34 -11.45 -28.61
N TYR A 125 -5.89 -12.52 -28.03
CA TYR A 125 -7.18 -12.51 -27.34
C TYR A 125 -7.10 -11.87 -25.96
N THR A 126 -8.08 -11.00 -25.68
CA THR A 126 -8.28 -10.41 -24.36
C THR A 126 -9.46 -11.10 -23.70
N ASN A 127 -9.20 -11.76 -22.58
CA ASN A 127 -10.24 -12.43 -21.80
C ASN A 127 -10.60 -11.58 -20.60
N GLU A 128 -11.89 -11.45 -20.32
CA GLU A 128 -12.35 -10.85 -19.08
C GLU A 128 -12.39 -11.92 -17.98
N ARG A 129 -11.88 -11.59 -16.79
CA ARG A 129 -11.99 -12.45 -15.62
C ARG A 129 -12.00 -11.62 -14.35
N THR A 130 -12.51 -12.21 -13.27
CA THR A 130 -12.46 -11.56 -11.96
C THR A 130 -11.05 -11.62 -11.38
N VAL A 131 -10.75 -10.72 -10.44
CA VAL A 131 -9.46 -10.73 -9.72
C VAL A 131 -9.25 -12.09 -9.02
N SER A 132 -10.25 -12.59 -8.32
CA SER A 132 -10.20 -13.91 -7.67
C SER A 132 -9.90 -15.04 -8.66
N GLN A 133 -10.60 -15.08 -9.80
CA GLN A 133 -10.34 -16.06 -10.86
C GLN A 133 -8.93 -15.94 -11.45
N HIS A 134 -8.42 -14.73 -11.62
CA HIS A 134 -7.05 -14.50 -12.08
C HIS A 134 -6.03 -15.10 -11.11
N PHE A 135 -6.18 -14.84 -9.80
CA PHE A 135 -5.24 -15.33 -8.80
C PHE A 135 -5.28 -16.84 -8.65
N PHE A 136 -6.46 -17.44 -8.73
CA PHE A 136 -6.62 -18.88 -8.75
C PHE A 136 -5.97 -19.51 -10.01
N THR A 137 -6.27 -18.99 -11.19
CA THR A 137 -5.82 -19.62 -12.46
C THR A 137 -4.37 -19.34 -12.83
N GLN A 138 -3.79 -18.19 -12.46
CA GLN A 138 -2.40 -17.84 -12.82
C GLN A 138 -1.40 -18.21 -11.74
N TYR A 139 -1.81 -18.16 -10.48
CA TYR A 139 -0.90 -18.31 -9.34
C TYR A 139 -1.32 -19.43 -8.39
N HIS A 140 -2.36 -20.21 -8.73
CA HIS A 140 -2.91 -21.27 -7.87
C HIS A 140 -3.22 -20.79 -6.44
N LYS A 141 -3.59 -19.51 -6.29
CA LYS A 141 -3.91 -18.92 -4.98
C LYS A 141 -5.42 -18.83 -4.80
N HIS A 142 -5.93 -19.54 -3.80
CA HIS A 142 -7.25 -19.27 -3.23
C HIS A 142 -7.16 -18.07 -2.30
N LEU A 143 -7.99 -17.06 -2.55
CA LEU A 143 -8.11 -15.89 -1.69
C LEU A 143 -8.94 -16.24 -0.44
N LEU A 144 -8.42 -15.88 0.74
CA LEU A 144 -9.07 -16.03 2.04
C LEU A 144 -10.11 -14.93 2.35
N TYR A 145 -10.03 -13.80 1.67
CA TYR A 145 -10.88 -12.63 1.84
C TYR A 145 -11.43 -12.18 0.48
N PRO A 146 -12.12 -13.07 -0.29
CA PRO A 146 -12.55 -12.77 -1.65
C PRO A 146 -13.62 -11.66 -1.73
N PHE A 147 -14.34 -11.41 -0.64
CA PHE A 147 -15.38 -10.39 -0.52
C PHE A 147 -14.82 -8.99 -0.22
N LEU A 148 -13.56 -8.87 0.16
CA LEU A 148 -12.94 -7.57 0.39
C LEU A 148 -12.66 -6.84 -0.93
N PRO A 149 -12.68 -5.50 -0.92
CA PRO A 149 -12.34 -4.70 -2.06
C PRO A 149 -10.85 -4.81 -2.41
N CYS A 150 -10.51 -4.54 -3.66
CA CYS A 150 -9.15 -4.58 -4.16
C CYS A 150 -8.44 -3.23 -3.98
N ILE A 151 -7.13 -3.29 -3.79
CA ILE A 151 -6.25 -2.13 -3.81
C ILE A 151 -5.94 -1.79 -5.26
N HIS A 152 -6.26 -0.56 -5.65
CA HIS A 152 -5.97 -0.01 -6.97
C HIS A 152 -4.65 0.74 -6.92
N VAL A 153 -3.69 0.34 -7.77
CA VAL A 153 -2.39 0.98 -7.84
C VAL A 153 -2.15 1.63 -9.19
N SER A 154 -1.41 2.74 -9.18
CA SER A 154 -0.85 3.30 -10.40
C SER A 154 0.49 2.63 -10.73
N HIS A 155 0.63 2.24 -11.98
CA HIS A 155 1.90 1.88 -12.60
C HIS A 155 1.88 2.44 -14.03
N HIS A 156 3.05 2.61 -14.65
CA HIS A 156 3.18 3.31 -15.94
C HIS A 156 2.24 2.83 -17.07
N LEU A 157 1.66 1.62 -16.98
CA LEU A 157 0.68 1.00 -17.89
C LEU A 157 -0.06 -0.14 -17.13
N PRO A 158 -1.18 -0.67 -17.67
CA PRO A 158 -2.57 -0.40 -17.26
C PRO A 158 -2.84 -0.51 -15.74
N THR A 159 -4.02 -0.04 -15.31
CA THR A 159 -4.49 -0.14 -13.92
C THR A 159 -4.35 -1.56 -13.38
N MET A 160 -3.77 -1.71 -12.19
CA MET A 160 -3.58 -3.00 -11.54
C MET A 160 -4.40 -3.06 -10.24
N TYR A 161 -5.01 -4.23 -10.01
CA TYR A 161 -5.81 -4.50 -8.83
C TYR A 161 -5.20 -5.64 -8.03
N PHE A 162 -4.96 -5.38 -6.76
CA PHE A 162 -4.35 -6.33 -5.84
C PHE A 162 -5.30 -6.62 -4.67
N PRO A 163 -5.66 -7.88 -4.41
CA PRO A 163 -6.32 -8.27 -3.16
C PRO A 163 -5.52 -7.79 -1.93
N PRO A 164 -6.15 -7.51 -0.78
CA PRO A 164 -5.41 -7.02 0.39
C PRO A 164 -4.51 -8.09 1.05
N GLU A 165 -4.81 -9.38 0.87
CA GLU A 165 -4.07 -10.54 1.45
C GLU A 165 -2.58 -10.60 1.14
N ILE A 166 -2.21 -9.88 0.11
CA ILE A 166 -0.94 -10.03 -0.59
C ILE A 166 -0.17 -8.72 -0.60
N CYS A 167 -0.74 -7.71 0.05
CA CYS A 167 -0.23 -6.36 0.12
C CYS A 167 0.26 -6.11 1.54
N GLU A 168 1.46 -5.56 1.64
CA GLU A 168 2.10 -5.14 2.88
C GLU A 168 2.39 -3.64 2.74
N ILE A 169 1.99 -2.88 3.75
CA ILE A 169 2.11 -1.42 3.82
C ILE A 169 3.46 -1.05 4.45
N PHE A 170 4.09 0.00 3.93
CA PHE A 170 5.27 0.65 4.50
C PHE A 170 5.01 2.11 4.85
#